data_AF-A0A3M3AJ89-F1
#
_entry.id   AF-A0A3M3AJ89-F1
#
_cell.length_a   1.000
_cell.length_b   1.000
_cell.length_c   1.000
_cell.angle_alpha   90.00
_cell.angle_beta   90.00
_cell.angle_gamma   90.00
#
_symmetry.space_group_name_H-M   'P 1'
#
loop_
_entity.id
_entity.type
_entity.pdbx_description
1 polymer ?
#
loop_
_entity_poly.entity_id
_entity_poly.type
_entity_poly.pdbx_seq_one_letter_code
_entity_poly.pdbx_strand_id
1 'polypeptide(L)'
;FQSFLNVLLKTKTANPYLRGMIAGIGFNQTGIPYDRDARIAGVSKFNISRLLQLGLTAVFNHSTVPLRMASFLGLIILAVSVLGALYYVLLRLFHPELPPGLASIHILVLFGIGLNSFLLGIIGEYLLRIYLVLRADPVAVIQQSLNFETSDLKL
;
A
#
# COMPACT_ATOMS: atom_id res chain seq x y z
N PHE A 1 28.17 -11.00 10.62
CA PHE A 1 28.16 -9.61 10.11
C PHE A 1 28.23 -9.56 8.58
N GLN A 2 29.27 -10.11 7.94
CA GLN A 2 29.41 -10.06 6.48
C GLN A 2 28.23 -10.70 5.72
N SER A 3 27.68 -11.81 6.21
CA SER A 3 26.50 -12.45 5.60
C SER A 3 25.25 -11.56 5.62
N PHE A 4 25.03 -10.82 6.72
CA PHE A 4 23.93 -9.86 6.82
C PHE A 4 24.13 -8.70 5.85
N LEU A 5 25.35 -8.12 5.80
CA LEU A 5 25.67 -7.02 4.92
C LEU A 5 25.44 -7.40 3.45
N ASN A 6 25.86 -8.60 3.04
CA ASN A 6 25.66 -9.09 1.68
C ASN A 6 24.18 -9.25 1.32
N VAL A 7 23.32 -9.66 2.27
CA VAL A 7 21.86 -9.76 2.03
C VAL A 7 21.22 -8.38 1.95
N LEU A 8 21.61 -7.46 2.83
CA LEU A 8 21.13 -6.08 2.82
C LEU A 8 21.49 -5.38 1.50
N LEU A 9 22.74 -5.52 1.04
CA LEU A 9 23.23 -4.93 -0.22
C LEU A 9 22.55 -5.51 -1.47
N LYS A 10 22.07 -6.75 -1.42
CA LYS A 10 21.29 -7.35 -2.53
C LYS A 10 19.83 -6.86 -2.58
N THR A 11 19.35 -6.22 -1.52
CA THR A 11 17.95 -5.77 -1.42
C THR A 11 17.80 -4.42 -2.10
N LYS A 12 17.26 -4.39 -3.32
CA LYS A 12 17.00 -3.13 -4.05
C LYS A 12 15.67 -2.53 -3.60
N THR A 13 15.67 -1.29 -3.09
CA THR A 13 14.42 -0.58 -2.76
C THR A 13 14.56 0.93 -2.96
N ALA A 14 13.55 1.55 -3.56
CA ALA A 14 13.52 2.99 -3.86
C ALA A 14 13.43 3.88 -2.62
N ASN A 15 12.86 3.37 -1.52
CA ASN A 15 12.71 4.09 -0.26
C ASN A 15 13.18 3.19 0.89
N PRO A 16 14.48 3.21 1.22
CA PRO A 16 15.05 2.29 2.20
C PRO A 16 14.53 2.57 3.61
N TYR A 17 13.53 1.79 4.03
CA TYR A 17 13.12 1.71 5.44
C TYR A 17 14.03 0.72 6.19
N LEU A 18 15.23 1.19 6.56
CA LEU A 18 16.28 0.35 7.17
C LEU A 18 15.77 -0.47 8.36
N ARG A 19 14.95 0.13 9.23
CA ARG A 19 14.42 -0.54 10.42
C ARG A 19 13.55 -1.74 10.07
N GLY A 20 12.65 -1.59 9.09
CA GLY A 20 11.80 -2.70 8.64
C GLY A 20 12.56 -3.75 7.85
N MET A 21 13.54 -3.34 7.03
CA MET A 21 14.40 -4.29 6.32
C MET A 21 15.21 -5.14 7.30
N ILE A 22 15.87 -4.53 8.28
CA ILE A 22 16.64 -5.25 9.31
C ILE A 22 15.73 -6.22 10.08
N ALA A 23 14.55 -5.76 10.49
CA ALA A 23 13.57 -6.59 11.18
C ALA A 23 13.09 -7.78 10.32
N GLY A 24 12.94 -7.60 9.01
CA GLY A 24 12.39 -8.60 8.10
C GLY A 24 13.36 -9.65 7.57
N ILE A 25 14.68 -9.41 7.59
CA ILE A 25 15.67 -10.37 7.05
C ILE A 25 15.82 -11.63 7.93
N GLY A 26 15.39 -11.58 9.19
CA GLY A 26 15.29 -12.77 10.05
C GLY A 26 16.62 -13.27 10.64
N PHE A 27 17.70 -12.48 10.57
CA PHE A 27 18.93 -12.76 11.32
C PHE A 27 18.71 -12.62 12.83
N ASN A 28 19.56 -13.26 13.63
CA ASN A 28 19.60 -13.10 15.09
C ASN A 28 19.84 -11.63 15.45
N GLN A 29 18.89 -11.06 16.19
CA GLN A 29 18.90 -9.66 16.63
C GLN A 29 18.85 -9.64 18.15
N THR A 30 19.66 -8.78 18.76
CA THR A 30 19.61 -8.52 20.21
C THR A 30 19.44 -7.03 20.45
N GLY A 31 18.48 -6.67 21.29
CA GLY A 31 18.32 -5.30 21.77
C GLY A 31 19.25 -5.07 22.95
N ILE A 32 20.07 -4.02 22.90
CA ILE A 32 20.87 -3.61 24.06
C ILE A 32 20.06 -2.56 24.82
N PRO A 33 19.52 -2.89 26.01
CA PRO A 33 18.84 -1.89 26.82
C PRO A 33 19.86 -0.82 27.23
N TYR A 34 19.46 0.44 27.06
CA TYR A 34 20.25 1.60 27.44
C TYR A 34 19.30 2.57 28.12
N ASP A 35 19.68 3.02 29.31
CA ASP A 35 18.93 4.04 30.04
C ASP A 35 19.34 5.42 29.53
N ARG A 36 18.35 6.18 29.06
CA ARG A 36 18.57 7.47 28.41
C ARG A 36 18.01 8.58 29.27
N ASP A 37 18.88 9.49 29.69
CA ASP A 37 18.46 10.70 30.38
C ASP A 37 17.42 11.49 29.59
N ALA A 38 16.51 12.13 30.34
CA ALA A 38 15.53 13.03 29.76
C ALA A 38 16.23 14.15 28.97
N ARG A 39 15.67 14.50 27.82
CA ARG A 39 16.24 15.53 26.94
C ARG A 39 16.27 16.87 27.68
N ILE A 40 17.47 17.46 27.82
CA ILE A 40 17.67 18.74 28.55
C ILE A 40 17.18 19.94 27.72
N ALA A 41 17.24 19.86 26.38
CA ALA A 41 16.80 20.92 25.49
C ALA A 41 16.31 20.40 24.13
N GLY A 42 15.45 21.19 23.47
CA GLY A 42 14.93 20.95 22.13
C GLY A 42 13.60 20.20 22.10
N VAL A 43 12.83 20.41 21.03
CA VAL A 43 11.56 19.70 20.77
C VAL A 43 11.81 18.39 20.03
N SER A 44 10.95 17.40 20.26
CA SER A 44 11.00 16.15 19.48
C SER A 44 10.85 16.46 17.99
N LYS A 45 11.82 16.03 17.17
CA LYS A 45 11.71 16.09 15.70
C LYS A 45 10.65 15.12 15.16
N PHE A 46 10.18 14.19 15.99
CA PHE A 46 9.10 13.24 15.68
C PHE A 46 7.89 13.54 16.55
N ASN A 47 6.90 14.20 15.96
CA ASN A 47 5.55 14.27 16.51
C ASN A 47 4.76 13.00 16.14
N ILE A 48 3.65 12.76 16.83
CA ILE A 48 2.79 11.58 16.60
C ILE A 48 2.35 11.50 15.14
N SER A 49 2.07 12.65 14.49
CA SER A 49 1.69 12.69 13.08
C SER A 49 2.81 12.24 12.14
N ARG A 50 4.07 12.64 12.36
CA ARG A 50 5.21 12.13 11.57
C ARG A 50 5.45 10.63 11.81
N LEU A 51 5.21 10.13 13.03
CA LEU A 51 5.30 8.70 13.32
C LEU A 51 4.21 7.90 12.58
N LEU A 52 2.97 8.40 12.57
CA LEU A 52 1.88 7.81 11.79
C LEU A 52 2.16 7.85 10.30
N GLN A 53 2.66 8.99 9.79
CA GLN A 53 3.04 9.12 8.38
C GLN A 53 4.14 8.13 8.01
N LEU A 54 5.16 7.96 8.86
CA LEU A 54 6.22 6.97 8.65
C LEU A 54 5.66 5.53 8.61
N GLY A 55 4.74 5.20 9.52
CA GLY A 55 4.08 3.89 9.56
C GLY A 55 3.22 3.64 8.32
N LEU A 56 2.44 4.62 7.89
CA LEU A 56 1.65 4.54 6.65
C LEU A 56 2.56 4.39 5.44
N THR A 57 3.62 5.19 5.33
CA THR A 57 4.63 5.04 4.26
C THR A 57 5.23 3.64 4.25
N ALA A 58 5.52 3.05 5.41
CA ALA A 58 6.02 1.67 5.48
C ALA A 58 4.98 0.66 4.98
N VAL A 59 3.70 0.79 5.36
CA VAL A 59 2.62 -0.08 4.87
C VAL A 59 2.44 0.04 3.36
N PHE A 60 2.37 1.26 2.82
CA PHE A 60 2.21 1.47 1.38
C PHE A 60 3.42 0.99 0.56
N ASN A 61 4.64 1.12 1.08
CA ASN A 61 5.86 0.76 0.35
C ASN A 61 6.26 -0.71 0.47
N HIS A 62 5.87 -1.40 1.54
CA HIS A 62 6.29 -2.78 1.81
C HIS A 62 5.12 -3.78 1.86
N SER A 63 3.89 -3.32 1.63
CA SER A 63 2.71 -4.19 1.68
C SER A 63 1.80 -4.01 0.47
N THR A 64 1.26 -5.12 0.00
CA THR A 64 0.18 -5.15 -1.00
C THR A 64 -1.20 -5.00 -0.37
N VAL A 65 -1.27 -4.89 0.97
CA VAL A 65 -2.50 -4.83 1.75
C VAL A 65 -3.44 -3.70 1.34
N PRO A 66 -3.00 -2.43 1.17
CA PRO A 66 -3.93 -1.34 0.84
C PRO A 66 -4.64 -1.55 -0.49
N LEU A 67 -3.95 -2.08 -1.49
CA LEU A 67 -4.55 -2.37 -2.79
C LEU A 67 -5.45 -3.60 -2.76
N ARG A 68 -5.06 -4.66 -2.03
CA ARG A 68 -5.94 -5.82 -1.80
C ARG A 68 -7.24 -5.41 -1.10
N MET A 69 -7.17 -4.46 -0.15
CA MET A 69 -8.35 -3.89 0.49
C MET A 69 -9.22 -3.14 -0.51
N ALA A 70 -8.65 -2.34 -1.41
CA ALA A 70 -9.40 -1.64 -2.44
C ALA A 70 -10.11 -2.61 -3.41
N SER A 71 -9.44 -3.68 -3.84
CA SER A 71 -10.04 -4.73 -4.68
C SER A 71 -11.18 -5.46 -3.95
N PHE A 72 -11.00 -5.76 -2.66
CA PHE A 72 -12.03 -6.39 -1.84
C PHE A 72 -13.24 -5.45 -1.62
N LEU A 73 -12.99 -4.16 -1.41
CA LEU A 73 -14.05 -3.14 -1.34
C LEU A 73 -14.82 -3.04 -2.66
N GLY A 74 -14.13 -3.05 -3.81
CA GLY A 74 -14.77 -3.08 -5.12
C GLY A 74 -15.70 -4.28 -5.30
N LEU A 75 -15.29 -5.45 -4.82
CA LEU A 75 -16.12 -6.67 -4.81
C LEU A 75 -17.34 -6.54 -3.89
N ILE A 76 -17.17 -5.98 -2.68
CA ILE A 76 -18.29 -5.73 -1.76
C ILE A 76 -19.29 -4.76 -2.38
N ILE A 77 -18.81 -3.67 -2.97
CA ILE A 77 -19.67 -2.67 -3.64
C ILE A 77 -20.44 -3.34 -4.78
N LEU A 78 -19.77 -4.16 -5.60
CA LEU A 78 -20.45 -4.93 -6.65
C LEU A 78 -21.54 -5.85 -6.07
N ALA A 79 -21.27 -6.58 -4.99
CA ALA A 79 -22.25 -7.45 -4.36
C ALA A 79 -23.47 -6.66 -3.83
N VAL A 80 -23.23 -5.52 -3.17
CA VAL A 80 -24.31 -4.63 -2.68
C VAL A 80 -25.11 -4.06 -3.85
N SER A 81 -24.46 -3.66 -4.94
CA SER A 81 -25.12 -3.18 -6.15
C SER A 81 -26.03 -4.24 -6.78
N VAL A 82 -25.58 -5.49 -6.84
CA VAL A 82 -26.39 -6.62 -7.36
C VAL A 82 -27.60 -6.88 -6.46
N LEU A 83 -27.41 -6.89 -5.14
CA LEU A 83 -28.51 -7.05 -4.18
C LEU A 83 -29.53 -5.90 -4.29
N GLY A 84 -29.06 -4.66 -4.41
CA GLY A 84 -29.92 -3.49 -4.62
C GLY A 84 -30.68 -3.55 -5.94
N ALA A 85 -30.03 -3.98 -7.03
CA ALA A 85 -30.70 -4.19 -8.32
C ALA A 85 -31.80 -5.26 -8.21
N LEU A 86 -31.51 -6.39 -7.56
CA LEU A 86 -32.49 -7.45 -7.33
C LEU A 86 -33.68 -6.95 -6.48
N TYR A 87 -33.41 -6.16 -5.45
CA TYR A 87 -34.44 -5.51 -4.64
C TYR A 87 -35.38 -4.64 -5.48
N TYR A 88 -34.85 -3.78 -6.36
CA TYR A 88 -35.69 -2.94 -7.23
C TYR A 88 -36.48 -3.74 -8.27
N VAL A 89 -35.94 -4.88 -8.75
CA VAL A 89 -36.70 -5.81 -9.61
C VAL A 89 -37.88 -6.40 -8.85
N LEU A 90 -37.65 -6.92 -7.64
CA LEU A 90 -38.72 -7.49 -6.81
C LEU A 90 -39.76 -6.43 -6.45
N LEU A 91 -39.33 -5.22 -6.07
CA LEU A 91 -40.21 -4.11 -5.75
C LEU A 91 -41.12 -3.75 -6.93
N ARG A 92 -40.59 -3.74 -8.16
CA ARG A 92 -41.39 -3.51 -9.38
C ARG A 92 -42.41 -4.62 -9.65
N LEU A 93 -42.12 -5.86 -9.29
CA LEU A 93 -43.04 -6.99 -9.46
C LEU A 93 -44.20 -6.95 -8.46
N PHE A 94 -43.93 -6.57 -7.20
CA PHE A 94 -44.94 -6.48 -6.15
C PHE A 94 -45.73 -5.16 -6.15
N HIS A 95 -45.16 -4.09 -6.71
CA HIS A 95 -45.77 -2.76 -6.77
C HIS A 95 -45.80 -2.22 -8.21
N PRO A 96 -46.75 -2.70 -9.05
CA PRO A 96 -46.92 -2.21 -10.42
C PRO A 96 -47.21 -0.71 -10.51
N GLU A 97 -47.79 -0.13 -9.46
CA GLU A 97 -48.14 1.29 -9.31
C GLU A 97 -46.94 2.24 -9.27
N LEU A 98 -45.71 1.72 -9.13
CA LEU A 98 -44.50 2.54 -9.09
C LEU A 98 -44.34 3.37 -10.38
N PRO A 99 -43.79 4.60 -10.27
CA PRO A 99 -43.52 5.43 -11.43
C PRO A 99 -42.70 4.67 -12.48
N PRO A 100 -43.12 4.70 -13.76
CA PRO A 100 -42.37 4.07 -14.83
C PRO A 100 -40.97 4.68 -14.91
N GLY A 101 -39.96 3.84 -15.09
CA GLY A 101 -38.56 4.27 -15.20
C GLY A 101 -37.78 4.29 -13.87
N LEU A 102 -38.44 4.32 -12.71
CA LEU A 102 -37.74 4.38 -11.41
C LEU A 102 -36.84 3.15 -11.21
N ALA A 103 -37.41 1.94 -11.34
CA ALA A 103 -36.67 0.71 -11.14
C ALA A 103 -35.53 0.57 -12.17
N SER A 104 -35.77 0.87 -13.45
CA SER A 104 -34.75 0.77 -14.49
C SER A 104 -33.57 1.74 -14.29
N ILE A 105 -33.83 2.98 -13.85
CA ILE A 105 -32.76 3.95 -13.56
C ILE A 105 -31.90 3.46 -12.40
N HIS A 106 -32.51 3.01 -11.30
CA HIS A 106 -31.77 2.56 -10.13
C HIS A 106 -30.96 1.29 -10.42
N ILE A 107 -31.53 0.34 -11.16
CA ILE A 107 -30.83 -0.87 -11.60
C ILE A 107 -29.62 -0.50 -12.46
N LEU A 108 -29.79 0.38 -13.46
CA LEU A 108 -28.70 0.80 -14.34
C LEU A 108 -27.58 1.51 -13.56
N VAL A 109 -27.94 2.41 -12.64
CA VAL A 109 -26.98 3.15 -11.81
C VAL A 109 -26.24 2.22 -10.85
N LEU A 110 -26.95 1.38 -10.10
CA LEU A 110 -26.34 0.44 -9.15
C LEU A 110 -25.41 -0.53 -9.87
N PHE A 111 -25.87 -1.12 -10.98
CA PHE A 111 -25.05 -2.00 -11.80
C PHE A 111 -23.81 -1.28 -12.35
N GLY A 112 -23.99 -0.06 -12.85
CA GLY A 112 -22.89 0.79 -13.32
C GLY A 112 -21.85 1.06 -12.24
N ILE A 113 -22.26 1.47 -11.04
CA ILE A 113 -21.35 1.73 -9.91
C ILE A 113 -20.61 0.45 -9.50
N GLY A 114 -21.33 -0.67 -9.41
CA GLY A 114 -20.75 -1.96 -9.02
C GLY A 114 -19.71 -2.44 -10.03
N LEU A 115 -20.06 -2.42 -11.32
CA LEU A 115 -19.17 -2.84 -12.40
C LEU A 115 -17.92 -1.97 -12.49
N ASN A 116 -18.07 -0.63 -12.43
CA ASN A 116 -16.93 0.28 -12.45
C ASN A 116 -16.01 0.08 -11.24
N SER A 117 -16.57 -0.10 -10.04
CA SER A 117 -15.78 -0.35 -8.83
C SER A 117 -15.00 -1.67 -8.92
N PHE A 118 -15.61 -2.71 -9.49
CA PHE A 118 -14.96 -3.99 -9.74
C PHE A 118 -13.81 -3.87 -10.76
N LEU A 119 -14.05 -3.20 -11.88
CA LEU A 119 -13.03 -2.96 -12.92
C LEU A 119 -11.86 -2.12 -12.37
N LEU A 120 -12.13 -1.08 -11.58
CA LEU A 120 -11.11 -0.29 -10.91
C LEU A 120 -10.27 -1.14 -9.93
N GLY A 121 -10.89 -2.08 -9.21
CA GLY A 121 -10.17 -3.04 -8.36
C GLY A 121 -9.20 -3.91 -9.17
N ILE A 122 -9.64 -4.43 -10.31
CA ILE A 122 -8.77 -5.20 -11.22
C ILE A 122 -7.60 -4.33 -11.72
N ILE A 123 -7.89 -3.13 -12.22
CA ILE A 123 -6.87 -2.20 -12.72
C ILE A 123 -5.85 -1.86 -11.62
N GLY A 124 -6.32 -1.63 -10.38
CA GLY A 124 -5.46 -1.41 -9.22
C GLY A 124 -4.48 -2.57 -9.02
N GLU A 125 -4.96 -3.81 -8.99
CA GLU A 125 -4.12 -5.00 -8.80
C GLU A 125 -3.06 -5.16 -9.91
N TYR A 126 -3.39 -4.82 -11.16
CA TYR A 126 -2.43 -4.81 -12.26
C TYR A 126 -1.40 -3.67 -12.11
N LEU A 127 -1.85 -2.46 -11.79
CA LEU A 127 -0.97 -1.33 -11.52
C LEU A 127 0.01 -1.63 -10.39
N LEU A 128 -0.40 -2.38 -9.37
CA LEU A 128 0.49 -2.82 -8.30
C LEU A 128 1.62 -3.70 -8.83
N ARG A 129 1.30 -4.70 -9.66
CA ARG A 129 2.32 -5.61 -10.21
C ARG A 129 3.29 -4.85 -11.09
N ILE A 130 2.78 -3.94 -11.91
CA ILE A 130 3.61 -3.06 -12.74
C ILE A 130 4.48 -2.18 -11.86
N TYR A 131 3.92 -1.53 -10.82
CA TYR A 131 4.69 -0.73 -9.87
C TYR A 131 5.80 -1.55 -9.19
N LEU A 132 5.49 -2.75 -8.71
CA LEU A 132 6.47 -3.64 -8.07
C LEU A 132 7.59 -4.06 -9.02
N VAL A 133 7.30 -4.24 -10.30
CA VAL A 133 8.30 -4.56 -11.34
C VAL A 133 9.13 -3.34 -11.73
N LEU A 134 8.51 -2.16 -11.83
CA LEU A 134 9.18 -0.91 -12.23
C LEU A 134 10.02 -0.29 -11.10
N ARG A 135 9.79 -0.66 -9.84
CA ARG A 135 10.47 -0.11 -8.65
C ARG A 135 11.93 -0.57 -8.51
N ALA A 136 12.69 -0.50 -9.60
CA ALA A 136 14.12 -0.79 -9.66
C ALA A 136 14.97 0.49 -9.56
N ASP A 137 14.56 1.44 -8.71
CA ASP A 137 15.29 2.70 -8.55
C ASP A 137 16.64 2.48 -7.86
N PRO A 138 17.71 3.15 -8.34
CA PRO A 138 19.01 3.12 -7.68
C PRO A 138 18.92 3.80 -6.30
N VAL A 139 19.45 3.14 -5.27
CA VAL A 139 19.42 3.63 -3.88
C VAL A 139 20.17 4.95 -3.71
N ALA A 140 21.22 5.15 -4.51
CA ALA A 140 21.96 6.39 -4.60
C ALA A 140 22.67 6.48 -5.96
N VAL A 141 22.91 7.70 -6.42
CA VAL A 141 23.78 7.99 -7.57
C VAL A 141 25.00 8.73 -7.02
N ILE A 142 26.19 8.17 -7.21
CA ILE A 142 27.45 8.81 -6.79
C ILE A 142 27.90 9.74 -7.90
N GLN A 143 28.01 11.03 -7.59
CA GLN A 143 28.58 12.02 -8.51
C GLN A 143 30.12 12.08 -8.42
N GLN A 144 30.68 11.91 -7.21
CA GLN A 144 32.13 11.95 -6.97
C GLN A 144 32.49 11.11 -5.75
N SER A 145 33.56 10.32 -5.83
CA SER A 145 34.22 9.68 -4.70
C SER A 145 35.59 10.33 -4.44
N LEU A 146 35.98 10.42 -3.18
CA LEU A 146 37.33 10.85 -2.77
C LEU A 146 37.93 9.74 -1.92
N ASN A 147 39.16 9.34 -2.21
CA ASN A 147 39.89 8.28 -1.50
C ASN A 147 39.28 6.87 -1.57
N PHE A 148 38.28 6.66 -2.44
CA PHE A 148 37.68 5.35 -2.71
C PHE A 148 37.70 5.07 -4.21
N GLU A 149 38.17 3.88 -4.60
CA GLU A 149 38.08 3.45 -5.99
C GLU A 149 36.65 3.05 -6.35
N THR A 150 36.26 3.19 -7.61
CA THR A 150 34.91 2.83 -8.08
C THR A 150 34.57 1.35 -7.85
N SER A 151 35.59 0.49 -7.83
CA SER A 151 35.50 -0.95 -7.50
C SER A 151 35.12 -1.23 -6.05
N ASP A 152 35.40 -0.30 -5.13
CA ASP A 152 35.09 -0.42 -3.70
C ASP A 152 33.65 0.01 -3.37
N LEU A 153 33.01 0.75 -4.28
CA LEU A 153 31.67 1.31 -4.10
C LEU A 153 30.60 0.25 -4.44
N LYS A 154 30.03 -0.37 -3.40
CA LYS A 154 28.93 -1.35 -3.53
C LYS A 154 27.57 -0.65 -3.44
N LEU A 155 27.04 -0.17 -4.57
CA LEU A 155 25.68 0.37 -4.71
C LEU A 155 24.82 -0.46 -5.66
#